data_AF-A0A7R9LCC5-F1
#
_entry.id   AF-A0A7R9LCC5-F1
#
_cell.length_a   1.000
_cell.length_b   1.000
_cell.length_c   1.000
_cell.angle_alpha   90.00
_cell.angle_beta   90.00
_cell.angle_gamma   90.00
#
_symmetry.space_group_name_H-M   'P 1'
#
loop_
_entity.id
_entity.type
_entity.pdbx_description
1 polymer ?
#
loop_
_entity_poly.entity_id
_entity_poly.type
_entity_poly.pdbx_seq_one_letter_code
_entity_poly.pdbx_strand_id
1 'polypeptide(L)'
;MYGFVNHALELLVIRNFGDKIWEQIKKEAEVEMEGAFLVRLIYDDEITYNLVEAAERVLKIPANAILEMFGGMFFDFCQESGYESILQVLGASPRDFLQNLDALHDHLATIYPGMRAPSFRCTEDPQTGTLILHYYSEREGLEPIVIGIVK
;
A
#
# COMPACT_ATOMS: atom_id res chain seq x y z
N MET A 1 10.84 -2.28 -1.69
CA MET A 1 9.74 -2.25 -0.72
C MET A 1 9.72 -3.52 0.12
N TYR A 2 9.07 -3.55 1.30
CA TYR A 2 8.90 -4.83 2.02
C TYR A 2 8.01 -5.78 1.22
N GLY A 3 8.34 -7.07 1.24
CA GLY A 3 7.56 -8.13 0.60
C GLY A 3 6.13 -8.20 1.11
N PHE A 4 5.84 -7.64 2.28
CA PHE A 4 4.48 -7.47 2.79
C PHE A 4 3.59 -6.69 1.81
N VAL A 5 4.12 -5.63 1.18
CA VAL A 5 3.37 -4.83 0.21
C VAL A 5 3.22 -5.56 -1.12
N ASN A 6 4.28 -6.19 -1.60
CA ASN A 6 4.23 -6.98 -2.84
C ASN A 6 3.30 -8.19 -2.71
N HIS A 7 3.25 -8.82 -1.54
CA HIS A 7 2.32 -9.90 -1.24
C HIS A 7 0.87 -9.40 -1.18
N ALA A 8 0.63 -8.22 -0.63
CA ALA A 8 -0.69 -7.60 -0.68
C ALA A 8 -1.13 -7.31 -2.14
N LEU A 9 -0.21 -6.85 -2.99
CA LEU A 9 -0.50 -6.60 -4.41
C LEU A 9 -0.80 -7.90 -5.16
N GLU A 10 -0.04 -8.97 -4.89
CA GLU A 10 -0.33 -10.32 -5.35
C GLU A 10 -1.75 -10.76 -4.97
N LEU A 11 -2.11 -10.59 -3.68
CA LEU A 11 -3.44 -10.96 -3.20
C LEU A 11 -4.56 -10.12 -3.81
N LEU A 12 -4.34 -8.83 -4.06
CA LEU A 12 -5.31 -8.00 -4.80
C LEU A 12 -5.63 -8.63 -6.15
N VAL A 13 -4.59 -9.01 -6.89
CA VAL A 13 -4.76 -9.59 -8.22
C VAL A 13 -5.45 -10.95 -8.14
N ILE A 14 -5.00 -11.83 -7.24
CA ILE A 14 -5.55 -13.17 -7.09
C ILE A 14 -7.02 -13.12 -6.67
N ARG A 15 -7.38 -12.28 -5.68
CA ARG A 15 -8.75 -12.18 -5.17
C ARG A 15 -9.73 -11.63 -6.21
N ASN A 16 -9.29 -10.68 -7.04
CA ASN A 16 -10.17 -9.97 -7.95
C ASN A 16 -10.16 -10.52 -9.39
N PHE A 17 -9.04 -11.12 -9.83
CA PHE A 17 -8.81 -11.53 -11.21
C PHE A 17 -8.32 -12.98 -11.37
N GLY A 18 -7.93 -13.64 -10.27
CA GLY A 18 -7.54 -15.05 -10.22
C GLY A 18 -6.07 -15.33 -10.56
N ASP A 19 -5.62 -16.54 -10.22
CA ASP A 19 -4.21 -16.96 -10.29
C ASP A 19 -3.61 -16.87 -11.70
N LYS A 20 -4.40 -17.18 -12.74
CA LYS A 20 -3.92 -17.13 -14.13
C LYS A 20 -3.50 -15.72 -14.54
N ILE A 21 -4.23 -14.72 -14.08
CA ILE A 21 -3.94 -13.31 -14.37
C ILE A 21 -2.71 -12.87 -13.59
N TRP A 22 -2.59 -13.30 -12.32
CA TRP A 22 -1.40 -13.06 -11.53
C TRP A 22 -0.12 -13.61 -12.17
N GLU A 23 -0.15 -14.87 -12.63
CA GLU A 23 1.00 -15.48 -13.31
C GLU A 23 1.37 -14.75 -14.61
N GLN A 24 0.37 -14.24 -15.34
CA GLN A 24 0.62 -13.41 -16.52
C GLN A 24 1.30 -12.09 -16.15
N ILE A 25 0.87 -11.43 -15.07
CA ILE A 25 1.44 -10.18 -14.58
C ILE A 25 2.87 -10.40 -14.09
N LYS A 26 3.13 -11.44 -13.29
CA LYS A 26 4.48 -11.79 -12.83
C LYS A 26 5.45 -11.96 -14.00
N LYS A 27 5.01 -12.66 -15.04
CA LYS A 27 5.81 -12.88 -16.26
C LYS A 27 6.09 -11.58 -17.00
N GLU A 28 5.07 -10.74 -17.18
CA GLU A 28 5.18 -9.44 -17.85
C GLU A 28 6.04 -8.43 -17.05
N ALA A 29 6.06 -8.55 -15.72
CA ALA A 29 6.88 -7.74 -14.83
C ALA A 29 8.33 -8.26 -14.68
N GLU A 30 8.70 -9.32 -15.40
CA GLU A 30 10.02 -9.98 -15.32
C GLU A 30 10.40 -10.41 -13.89
N VAL A 31 9.40 -10.76 -13.07
CA VAL A 31 9.62 -11.22 -11.70
C VAL A 31 9.91 -12.72 -11.70
N GLU A 32 11.20 -13.07 -11.77
CA GLU A 32 11.69 -14.44 -11.70
C GLU A 32 11.75 -14.95 -10.25
N MET A 33 10.58 -15.30 -9.69
CA MET A 33 10.52 -15.95 -8.38
C MET A 33 9.48 -17.07 -8.31
N GLU A 34 9.87 -18.19 -7.71
CA GLU A 34 8.96 -19.28 -7.36
C GLU A 34 8.23 -18.97 -6.05
N GLY A 35 6.92 -19.20 -6.04
CA GLY A 35 6.07 -18.97 -4.88
C GLY A 35 5.70 -17.50 -4.63
N ALA A 36 5.33 -17.23 -3.38
CA ALA A 36 4.84 -15.93 -2.91
C ALA A 36 5.96 -15.04 -2.38
N PHE A 37 5.71 -13.72 -2.34
CA PHE A 37 6.62 -12.77 -1.72
C PHE A 37 6.83 -13.06 -0.22
N LEU A 38 8.10 -13.08 0.20
CA LEU A 38 8.43 -13.26 1.62
C LEU A 38 8.22 -11.95 2.36
N VAL A 39 7.20 -11.90 3.21
CA VAL A 39 6.70 -10.66 3.84
C VAL A 39 7.75 -9.88 4.67
N ARG A 40 8.78 -10.56 5.19
CA ARG A 40 9.86 -9.96 6.01
C ARG A 40 11.13 -9.61 5.22
N LEU A 41 11.15 -9.84 3.91
CA LEU A 41 12.28 -9.44 3.06
C LEU A 41 12.03 -8.07 2.44
N ILE A 42 13.12 -7.33 2.23
CA ILE A 42 13.11 -6.09 1.46
C ILE A 42 13.48 -6.45 0.02
N TYR A 43 12.63 -6.02 -0.91
CA TYR A 43 12.80 -6.10 -2.34
C TYR A 43 13.17 -4.70 -2.87
N ASP A 44 13.65 -4.61 -4.12
CA ASP A 44 13.74 -3.31 -4.78
C ASP A 44 12.34 -2.68 -4.91
N ASP A 45 12.24 -1.35 -4.87
CA ASP A 45 10.99 -0.65 -5.15
C ASP A 45 10.59 -0.84 -6.64
N GLU A 46 11.57 -0.99 -7.54
CA GLU A 46 11.35 -1.26 -8.96
C GLU A 46 10.46 -2.49 -9.21
N ILE A 47 10.57 -3.52 -8.36
CA ILE A 47 9.69 -4.70 -8.45
C ILE A 47 8.22 -4.32 -8.26
N THR A 48 7.91 -3.46 -7.29
CA THR A 48 6.53 -2.99 -7.07
C THR A 48 6.03 -2.18 -8.25
N TYR A 49 6.86 -1.27 -8.78
CA TYR A 49 6.49 -0.46 -9.95
C TYR A 49 6.27 -1.31 -11.20
N ASN A 50 7.17 -2.25 -11.49
CA ASN A 50 7.05 -3.15 -12.64
C ASN A 50 5.80 -4.02 -12.55
N LEU A 51 5.44 -4.50 -11.35
CA LEU A 51 4.21 -5.26 -11.13
C LEU A 51 2.96 -4.42 -11.44
N VAL A 52 2.93 -3.15 -11.03
CA VAL A 52 1.79 -2.26 -11.28
C VAL A 52 1.69 -1.91 -12.77
N GLU A 53 2.81 -1.63 -13.45
CA GLU A 53 2.82 -1.39 -14.90
C GLU A 53 2.39 -2.62 -15.69
N ALA A 54 2.89 -3.80 -15.32
CA ALA A 54 2.48 -5.06 -15.92
C ALA A 54 0.99 -5.33 -15.69
N ALA A 55 0.48 -5.07 -14.48
CA ALA A 55 -0.94 -5.17 -14.16
C ALA A 55 -1.77 -4.21 -15.01
N GLU A 56 -1.34 -2.96 -15.23
CA GLU A 56 -2.00 -2.04 -16.14
C GLU A 56 -2.08 -2.60 -17.57
N ARG A 57 -0.96 -3.14 -18.08
CA ARG A 57 -0.89 -3.73 -19.42
C ARG A 57 -1.78 -4.96 -19.56
N VAL A 58 -1.84 -5.83 -18.55
CA VAL A 58 -2.61 -7.08 -18.59
C VAL A 58 -4.10 -6.83 -18.34
N LEU A 59 -4.44 -6.09 -17.29
CA LEU A 59 -5.82 -5.84 -16.86
C LEU A 59 -6.53 -4.77 -17.71
N LYS A 60 -5.76 -3.92 -18.43
CA LYS A 60 -6.27 -2.74 -19.14
C LYS A 60 -6.97 -1.74 -18.21
N ILE A 61 -6.50 -1.67 -16.96
CA ILE A 61 -6.95 -0.72 -15.94
C ILE A 61 -5.80 0.26 -15.71
N PRO A 62 -6.04 1.59 -15.68
CA PRO A 62 -4.98 2.56 -15.43
C PRO A 62 -4.22 2.27 -14.13
N ALA A 63 -2.90 2.44 -14.13
CA ALA A 63 -2.05 2.17 -12.95
C ALA A 63 -2.56 2.87 -11.68
N ASN A 64 -2.98 4.14 -11.80
CA ASN A 64 -3.53 4.91 -10.68
C ASN A 64 -4.79 4.28 -10.10
N ALA A 65 -5.65 3.68 -10.93
CA ALA A 65 -6.86 3.00 -10.46
C ALA A 65 -6.52 1.66 -9.79
N ILE A 66 -5.51 0.95 -10.28
CA ILE A 66 -5.00 -0.27 -9.62
C ILE A 66 -4.43 0.06 -8.24
N LEU A 67 -3.64 1.12 -8.12
CA LEU A 67 -3.08 1.60 -6.86
C LEU A 67 -4.16 2.09 -5.89
N GLU A 68 -5.21 2.73 -6.38
CA GLU A 68 -6.37 3.11 -5.55
C GLU A 68 -7.12 1.86 -5.04
N MET A 69 -7.38 0.87 -5.92
CA MET A 69 -7.96 -0.42 -5.51
C MET A 69 -7.08 -1.13 -4.48
N PHE A 70 -5.76 -1.07 -4.68
CA PHE A 70 -4.79 -1.60 -3.73
C PHE A 70 -4.92 -0.92 -2.37
N GLY A 71 -4.99 0.42 -2.31
CA GLY A 71 -5.15 1.15 -1.06
C GLY A 71 -6.39 0.76 -0.28
N GLY A 72 -7.54 0.62 -0.97
CA GLY A 72 -8.79 0.19 -0.33
C GLY A 72 -8.70 -1.23 0.26
N MET A 73 -8.11 -2.17 -0.49
CA MET A 73 -7.91 -3.55 -0.01
C MET A 73 -6.82 -3.63 1.07
N PHE A 74 -5.80 -2.77 1.02
CA PHE A 74 -4.64 -2.84 1.91
C PHE A 74 -5.01 -2.64 3.38
N PHE A 75 -6.03 -1.83 3.67
CA PHE A 75 -6.55 -1.68 5.01
C PHE A 75 -7.10 -3.00 5.57
N ASP A 76 -7.98 -3.66 4.80
CA ASP A 76 -8.53 -4.98 5.15
C ASP A 76 -7.42 -6.03 5.30
N PHE A 77 -6.45 -6.03 4.38
CA PHE A 77 -5.30 -6.92 4.44
C PHE A 77 -4.46 -6.72 5.71
N CYS A 78 -4.28 -5.48 6.18
CA CYS A 78 -3.58 -5.22 7.43
C CYS A 78 -4.34 -5.82 8.63
N GLN A 79 -5.66 -5.70 8.66
CA GLN A 79 -6.49 -6.32 9.71
C GLN A 79 -6.35 -7.84 9.70
N GLU A 80 -6.50 -8.47 8.52
CA GLU A 80 -6.36 -9.92 8.33
C GLU A 80 -4.96 -10.44 8.69
N SER A 81 -3.93 -9.59 8.50
CA SER A 81 -2.53 -9.91 8.81
C SER A 81 -2.15 -9.74 10.29
N GLY A 82 -3.12 -9.46 11.16
CA GLY A 82 -2.92 -9.35 12.61
C GLY A 82 -2.58 -7.95 13.10
N TYR A 83 -2.70 -6.91 12.26
CA TYR A 83 -2.55 -5.51 12.68
C TYR A 83 -3.85 -4.87 13.17
N GLU A 84 -4.95 -5.62 13.26
CA GLU A 84 -6.25 -5.10 13.71
C GLU A 84 -6.13 -4.30 15.03
N SER A 85 -5.49 -4.87 16.05
CA SER A 85 -5.38 -4.22 17.35
C SER A 85 -4.59 -2.91 17.30
N ILE A 86 -3.54 -2.82 16.48
CA ILE A 86 -2.75 -1.59 16.37
C ILE A 86 -3.46 -0.54 15.49
N LEU A 87 -4.25 -0.96 14.50
CA LEU A 87 -5.09 -0.06 13.71
C LEU A 87 -6.22 0.56 14.55
N GLN A 88 -6.82 -0.21 15.46
CA GLN A 88 -7.91 0.26 16.34
C GLN A 88 -7.47 1.38 17.30
N VAL A 89 -6.18 1.47 17.63
CA VAL A 89 -5.67 2.50 18.57
C VAL A 89 -5.22 3.79 17.88
N LEU A 90 -5.27 3.87 16.54
CA LEU A 90 -4.86 5.07 15.80
C LEU A 90 -5.89 6.21 15.89
N GLY A 91 -7.12 5.92 16.31
CA GLY A 91 -8.11 6.95 16.59
C GLY A 91 -9.52 6.56 16.16
N ALA A 92 -10.49 7.40 16.55
CA ALA A 92 -11.91 7.19 16.30
C ALA A 92 -12.46 8.05 15.13
N SER A 93 -11.62 8.88 14.53
CA SER A 93 -11.95 9.69 13.35
C SER A 93 -10.88 9.53 12.26
N PRO A 94 -11.22 9.77 10.98
CA PRO A 94 -10.23 9.74 9.89
C PRO A 94 -9.04 10.68 10.14
N ARG A 95 -9.29 11.85 10.75
CA ARG A 95 -8.23 12.79 11.12
C ARG A 95 -7.27 12.19 12.14
N ASP A 96 -7.80 11.62 13.22
CA ASP A 96 -6.97 11.02 14.28
C ASP A 96 -6.17 9.86 13.70
N PHE A 97 -6.82 8.99 12.93
CA PHE A 97 -6.18 7.86 12.26
C PHE A 97 -4.98 8.31 11.42
N LEU A 98 -5.20 9.28 10.52
CA LEU A 98 -4.16 9.79 9.62
C LEU A 98 -3.03 10.50 10.37
N GLN A 99 -3.33 11.26 11.43
CA GLN A 99 -2.30 11.93 12.24
C GLN A 99 -1.44 10.96 13.06
N ASN A 100 -1.95 9.77 13.38
CA ASN A 100 -1.24 8.76 14.14
C ASN A 100 -0.49 7.72 13.28
N LEU A 101 -0.59 7.79 11.94
CA LEU A 101 0.13 6.88 11.04
C LEU A 101 1.65 6.98 11.19
N ASP A 102 2.20 8.17 11.45
CA ASP A 102 3.64 8.34 11.66
C ASP A 102 4.10 7.58 12.91
N ALA A 103 3.33 7.63 14.01
CA ALA A 103 3.63 6.91 15.23
C ALA A 103 3.53 5.38 15.04
N LEU A 104 2.56 4.91 14.25
CA LEU A 104 2.47 3.51 13.84
C LEU A 104 3.72 3.09 13.07
N HIS A 105 4.11 3.87 12.07
CA HIS A 105 5.27 3.57 11.23
C HIS A 105 6.58 3.59 12.02
N ASP A 106 6.74 4.51 12.97
CA ASP A 106 7.87 4.53 13.89
C ASP A 106 7.92 3.25 14.75
N HIS A 107 6.77 2.81 15.27
CA HIS A 107 6.69 1.55 16.00
C HIS A 107 7.07 0.36 15.10
N LEU A 108 6.52 0.28 13.90
CA LEU A 108 6.82 -0.79 12.94
C LEU A 108 8.29 -0.79 12.52
N ALA A 109 8.93 0.37 12.37
CA ALA A 109 10.35 0.46 12.03
C ALA A 109 11.27 -0.20 13.08
N THR A 110 10.82 -0.35 14.33
CA THR A 110 11.55 -1.12 15.36
C THR A 110 11.50 -2.64 15.13
N ILE A 111 10.48 -3.13 14.42
CA ILE A 111 10.22 -4.54 14.13
C ILE A 111 10.68 -4.90 12.70
N TYR A 112 10.72 -3.90 11.81
CA TYR A 112 11.04 -4.00 10.39
C TYR A 112 12.29 -3.15 10.08
N PRO A 113 13.51 -3.68 10.32
CA PRO A 113 14.75 -2.96 10.04
C PRO A 113 14.90 -2.59 8.57
N GLY A 114 15.05 -1.30 8.29
CA GLY A 114 15.14 -0.78 6.91
C GLY A 114 13.78 -0.37 6.33
N MET A 115 12.71 -0.33 7.14
CA MET A 115 11.45 0.28 6.75
C MET A 115 11.65 1.76 6.39
N ARG A 116 11.19 2.12 5.18
CA ARG A 116 11.16 3.50 4.68
C ARG A 116 9.69 3.89 4.54
N ALA A 117 9.12 4.42 5.61
CA ALA A 117 7.69 4.73 5.68
C ALA A 117 7.40 6.14 5.16
N PRO A 118 6.21 6.38 4.58
CA PRO A 118 5.75 7.74 4.32
C PRO A 118 5.37 8.46 5.63
N SER A 119 5.30 9.79 5.56
CA SER A 119 4.82 10.65 6.65
C SER A 119 3.53 11.35 6.25
N PHE A 120 2.63 11.51 7.21
CA PHE A 120 1.31 12.11 7.05
C PHE A 120 1.12 13.26 8.03
N ARG A 121 0.57 14.37 7.54
CA ARG A 121 0.11 15.47 8.40
C ARG A 121 -1.26 15.94 7.97
N CYS A 122 -2.12 16.23 8.93
CA CYS A 122 -3.41 16.84 8.67
C CYS A 122 -3.42 18.29 9.14
N THR A 123 -3.78 19.21 8.24
CA THR A 123 -4.13 20.60 8.56
C THR A 123 -5.58 20.87 8.15
N GLU A 124 -6.16 21.95 8.64
CA GLU A 124 -7.51 22.37 8.23
C GLU A 124 -7.42 23.66 7.42
N ASP A 125 -8.20 23.75 6.36
CA ASP A 125 -8.44 25.01 5.67
C ASP A 125 -9.24 25.95 6.60
N PRO A 126 -8.66 27.10 7.02
CA PRO A 126 -9.33 28.01 7.95
C PRO A 126 -10.64 28.60 7.43
N GLN A 127 -10.86 28.61 6.11
CA GLN A 127 -12.05 29.20 5.49
C GLN A 127 -13.18 28.18 5.32
N THR A 128 -12.85 26.96 4.94
CA THR A 128 -13.85 25.92 4.61
C THR A 128 -14.00 24.84 5.69
N GLY A 129 -13.04 24.73 6.61
CA GLY A 129 -12.95 23.63 7.58
C GLY A 129 -12.56 22.29 6.93
N THR A 130 -12.15 22.29 5.65
CA THR A 130 -11.77 21.08 4.93
C THR A 130 -10.46 20.53 5.48
N LEU A 131 -10.43 19.22 5.72
CA LEU A 131 -9.20 18.52 6.10
C LEU A 131 -8.26 18.42 4.89
N ILE A 132 -7.05 18.94 5.04
CA ILE A 132 -5.96 18.84 4.07
C ILE A 132 -4.98 17.80 4.58
N LEU A 133 -4.85 16.70 3.83
CA LEU A 133 -3.85 15.67 4.07
C LEU A 133 -2.58 15.98 3.30
N HIS A 134 -1.48 16.16 4.02
CA HIS A 134 -0.13 16.27 3.46
C HIS A 134 0.51 14.89 3.50
N TYR A 135 0.92 14.41 2.33
CA TYR A 135 1.62 13.14 2.16
C TYR A 135 3.07 13.41 1.75
N TYR A 136 4.01 12.81 2.48
CA TYR A 136 5.44 12.92 2.21
C TYR A 136 6.02 11.52 2.05
N SER A 137 6.74 11.31 0.95
CA SER A 137 7.35 10.03 0.64
C SER A 137 8.59 10.26 -0.21
N GLU A 138 9.60 9.41 -0.03
CA GLU A 138 10.74 9.31 -0.96
C GLU A 138 10.39 8.52 -2.22
N ARG A 139 9.27 7.79 -2.22
CA ARG A 139 8.75 7.04 -3.36
C ARG A 139 7.70 7.87 -4.09
N GLU A 140 7.96 8.15 -5.36
CA GLU A 140 7.06 8.89 -6.25
C GLU A 140 5.97 7.97 -6.81
N GLY A 141 4.79 8.51 -7.13
CA GLY A 141 3.73 7.80 -7.85
C GLY A 141 2.86 6.86 -7.00
N LEU A 142 3.06 6.85 -5.68
CA LEU A 142 2.28 6.01 -4.74
C LEU A 142 1.13 6.77 -4.06
N GLU A 143 0.91 8.04 -4.42
CA GLU A 143 -0.18 8.88 -3.91
C GLU A 143 -1.56 8.23 -4.12
N PRO A 144 -1.85 7.51 -5.23
CA PRO A 144 -3.15 6.87 -5.40
C PRO A 144 -3.46 5.78 -4.36
N ILE A 145 -2.44 5.14 -3.77
CA ILE A 145 -2.63 4.20 -2.65
C ILE A 145 -3.25 4.94 -1.46
N VAL A 146 -2.77 6.15 -1.16
CA VAL A 146 -3.28 6.97 -0.07
C VAL A 146 -4.73 7.36 -0.34
N ILE A 147 -5.09 7.66 -1.59
CA ILE A 147 -6.48 7.92 -1.98
C ILE A 147 -7.35 6.69 -1.67
N GLY A 148 -6.88 5.50 -2.01
CA GLY A 148 -7.58 4.24 -1.74
C GLY A 148 -7.77 3.96 -0.24
N ILE A 149 -6.76 4.25 0.59
CA ILE A 149 -6.84 4.05 2.05
C ILE A 149 -7.85 5.00 2.71
N VAL A 150 -8.01 6.22 2.18
CA VAL A 150 -8.86 7.26 2.77
C VAL A 150 -10.34 7.12 2.38
N LYS A 151 -10.64 6.47 1.25
CA LYS A 151 -11.99 6.28 0.72
C LYS A 151 -12.78 5.21 1.49
#